data_AF-A0A518HYA7-F1
#
_entry.id   AF-A0A518HYA7-F1
#
_cell.length_a   1.000
_cell.length_b   1.000
_cell.length_c   1.000
_cell.angle_alpha   90.00
_cell.angle_beta   90.00
_cell.angle_gamma   90.00
#
_symmetry.space_group_name_H-M   'P 1'
#
loop_
_entity.id
_entity.type
_entity.pdbx_description
1 polymer ?
#
loop_
_entity_poly.entity_id
_entity_poly.type
_entity_poly.pdbx_seq_one_letter_code
_entity_poly.pdbx_strand_id
1 'polypeptide(L)' 'MEIVTYVLEGAVEHRDSMGNGEVLRPGEFQRMSAGTGITHSEFTPSETESTHLYRIWLLPERKGIKPSVDHFK' A
#
# COMPACT_ATOMS: atom_id res chain seq x y z
N MET A 1 2.67 9.37 8.57
CA MET A 1 3.48 8.16 8.32
C MET A 1 3.35 7.91 6.84
N GLU A 2 4.47 7.74 6.14
CA GLU A 2 4.48 7.35 4.74
C GLU A 2 4.77 5.85 4.67
N ILE A 3 3.97 5.11 3.94
CA ILE A 3 4.08 3.66 3.81
C ILE A 3 4.31 3.36 2.32
N VAL A 4 5.38 2.63 2.03
CA VAL A 4 5.68 2.17 0.67
C VAL A 4 5.61 0.65 0.66
N THR A 5 4.84 0.10 -0.27
CA THR A 5 4.74 -1.34 -0.53
C THR A 5 5.39 -1.62 -1.88
N TYR A 6 6.32 -2.58 -1.92
CA TYR A 6 6.95 -3.08 -3.15
C TYR A 6 6.80 -4.59 -3.23
N VAL A 7 6.16 -5.09 -4.28
CA VAL A 7 5.87 -6.53 -4.44
C VAL A 7 7.01 -7.22 -5.17
N LEU A 8 7.51 -8.31 -4.58
CA LEU A 8 8.57 -9.14 -5.14
C LEU A 8 7.99 -10.38 -5.84
N GLU A 9 6.94 -10.96 -5.27
CA GLU A 9 6.30 -12.19 -5.76
C GLU A 9 4.83 -12.25 -5.34
N GLY A 10 4.01 -12.91 -6.15
CA GLY A 10 2.57 -13.04 -5.92
C GLY A 10 1.83 -11.74 -6.18
N ALA A 11 0.86 -11.40 -5.32
CA ALA A 11 0.12 -10.15 -5.41
C ALA A 11 -0.39 -9.71 -4.03
N VAL A 12 -0.67 -8.43 -3.85
CA VAL A 12 -1.35 -7.93 -2.66
C VAL A 12 -2.51 -7.03 -3.07
N GLU A 13 -3.70 -7.29 -2.53
CA GLU A 13 -4.85 -6.41 -2.67
C GLU A 13 -4.88 -5.43 -1.51
N HIS A 14 -4.86 -4.14 -1.82
CA HIS A 14 -5.05 -3.05 -0.88
C HIS A 14 -6.47 -2.51 -0.98
N ARG A 15 -7.09 -2.21 0.16
CA ARG A 15 -8.34 -1.45 0.27
C ARG A 15 -8.22 -0.43 1.40
N ASP A 16 -8.83 0.73 1.25
CA ASP A 16 -8.82 1.77 2.28
C ASP A 16 -10.17 2.48 2.50
N SER A 17 -10.22 3.27 3.58
CA SER A 17 -11.40 4.03 3.99
C SER A 17 -11.77 5.20 3.07
N MET A 18 -10.91 5.56 2.11
CA MET A 18 -11.22 6.59 1.11
C MET A 18 -11.89 5.98 -0.14
N GLY A 19 -12.05 4.66 -0.16
CA GLY A 19 -12.68 3.92 -1.27
C GLY A 19 -11.68 3.50 -2.36
N ASN A 20 -10.37 3.67 -2.16
CA ASN A 20 -9.41 3.11 -3.11
C ASN A 20 -9.29 1.60 -2.90
N GLY A 21 -9.12 0.88 -4.01
CA GLY A 21 -8.91 -0.55 -4.01
C GLY A 21 -8.08 -0.98 -5.22
N GLU A 22 -6.97 -1.67 -5.01
CA GLU A 22 -6.09 -2.08 -6.09
C GLU A 22 -5.28 -3.32 -5.75
N VAL A 23 -4.96 -4.12 -6.77
CA VAL A 23 -4.09 -5.29 -6.66
C VAL A 23 -2.73 -4.94 -7.24
N LEU A 24 -1.70 -4.97 -6.40
CA LEU A 24 -0.31 -4.77 -6.80
C LEU A 24 0.31 -6.11 -7.20
N ARG A 25 1.17 -6.08 -8.21
CA ARG A 25 1.88 -7.23 -8.79
C ARG A 25 3.39 -7.06 -8.71
N PRO A 26 4.18 -8.13 -8.96
CA PRO A 26 5.63 -8.06 -8.82
C PRO A 26 6.22 -6.96 -9.70
N GLY A 27 7.09 -6.12 -9.12
CA GLY A 27 7.65 -4.95 -9.78
C GLY A 27 6.89 -3.65 -9.51
N GLU A 28 5.64 -3.70 -9.07
CA GLU A 28 4.82 -2.52 -8.81
C GLU A 28 5.03 -1.95 -7.39
N PHE A 29 4.85 -0.63 -7.26
CA PHE A 29 4.99 0.10 -6.02
C PHE A 29 3.70 0.83 -5.66
N GLN A 30 3.30 0.78 -4.39
CA GLN A 30 2.30 1.69 -3.86
C GLN A 30 2.90 2.58 -2.79
N ARG A 31 2.52 3.85 -2.81
CA ARG A 31 2.77 4.81 -1.74
C ARG A 31 1.46 5.18 -1.07
N MET A 32 1.41 5.11 0.25
CA MET A 32 0.32 5.63 1.06
C MET A 32 0.83 6.67 2.05
N SER A 33 0.30 7.90 1.95
CA SER A 33 0.48 8.95 2.94
C SER A 33 -0.66 8.86 3.95
N ALA A 34 -0.38 8.46 5.20
CA ALA A 34 -1.42 8.33 6.21
C ALA A 34 -2.03 9.68 6.64
N GLY A 35 -1.27 10.78 6.52
CA GLY A 35 -1.77 12.13 6.72
C GLY A 35 -2.43 12.37 8.09
N THR A 36 -3.63 12.95 8.05
CA THR A 36 -4.51 13.15 9.22
C THR A 36 -5.15 11.86 9.74
N GLY A 37 -5.01 10.74 9.02
CA GLY A 37 -5.55 9.42 9.39
C GLY A 37 -6.21 8.73 8.19
N ILE A 38 -5.93 7.43 8.05
CA ILE A 38 -6.54 6.53 7.07
C ILE A 38 -6.57 5.13 7.69
N THR A 39 -7.63 4.36 7.44
CA THR A 39 -7.63 2.92 7.73
C THR A 39 -7.52 2.15 6.42
N HIS A 40 -6.75 1.06 6.44
CA HIS A 40 -6.54 0.23 5.27
C HIS A 40 -6.37 -1.23 5.68
N SER A 41 -6.57 -2.12 4.71
CA SER A 41 -6.32 -3.56 4.83
C SER A 41 -5.56 -4.02 3.60
N GLU A 42 -4.63 -4.95 3.81
CA GLU A 42 -3.86 -5.58 2.75
C GLU A 42 -3.93 -7.10 2.91
N PHE A 43 -4.24 -7.81 1.84
CA PHE A 43 -4.36 -9.27 1.87
C PHE A 43 -3.83 -9.90 0.58
N THR A 44 -3.43 -11.17 0.67
CA THR A 44 -3.09 -11.99 -0.50
C THR A 44 -4.39 -12.38 -1.20
N PRO A 45 -4.63 -11.96 -2.46
CA PRO A 45 -5.88 -12.28 -3.16
C PRO A 45 -5.89 -13.69 -3.75
N SER A 46 -4.75 -14.39 -3.77
CA SER A 46 -4.64 -15.76 -4.25
C SER A 46 -4.97 -16.76 -3.13
N GLU A 47 -5.71 -17.81 -3.46
CA GLU A 47 -5.98 -18.93 -2.54
C GLU A 47 -4.82 -19.95 -2.49
N THR A 48 -3.93 -19.93 -3.50
CA THR A 48 -2.90 -20.95 -3.70
C THR A 48 -1.48 -20.41 -3.72
N GLU A 49 -1.30 -19.13 -4.02
CA GLU A 49 0.02 -18.49 -4.12
C GLU A 49 0.30 -17.60 -2.91
N SER A 50 1.54 -17.60 -2.44
CA SER A 50 2.00 -16.69 -1.39
C SER A 50 2.36 -15.31 -1.92
N THR A 51 2.34 -14.31 -1.05
CA THR A 51 2.82 -12.96 -1.35
C THR A 51 4.14 -12.69 -0.65
N HIS A 52 5.12 -12.18 -1.40
CA HIS A 52 6.39 -11.69 -0.86
C HIS A 52 6.55 -10.22 -1.24
N LEU A 53 6.71 -9.35 -0.24
CA LEU A 53 6.79 -7.90 -0.44
C LEU A 53 7.69 -7.25 0.61
N TYR A 54 8.14 -6.04 0.30
CA TYR A 54 8.66 -5.11 1.29
C TYR A 54 7.57 -4.13 1.72
N ARG A 55 7.48 -3.91 3.03
CA ARG A 55 6.70 -2.82 3.61
C ARG A 55 7.63 -1.87 4.35
N ILE A 56 7.74 -0.66 3.83
CA ILE A 56 8.74 0.32 4.28
C ILE A 56 7.99 1.50 4.88
N TRP A 57 8.37 1.87 6.10
CA TRP A 57 7.75 2.96 6.85
C TRP A 57 8.73 4.11 6.97
N LEU A 58 8.30 5.29 6.56
CA LEU A 58 9.09 6.50 6.55
C LEU A 58 8.40 7.58 7.37
N LEU A 59 9.18 8.30 8.18
CA LEU A 59 8.68 9.49 8.85
C LEU A 59 8.34 10.55 7.78
N PRO A 60 7.15 11.16 7.83
CA PRO A 60 6.78 12.17 6.86
C PRO A 60 7.55 13.46 7.12
N GLU A 61 7.93 14.19 6.06
CA GLU A 61 8.51 15.53 6.17
C GLU A 61 7.51 16.50 6.85
N ARG A 62 6.22 16.34 6.57
CA ARG A 62 5.14 17.18 7.10
C ARG A 62 4.01 16.33 7.66
N LYS A 63 3.56 16.66 8.87
CA LYS A 63 2.40 16.02 9.51
C LYS A 63 1.10 16.72 9.11
N GLY A 64 -0.02 16.00 9.23
CA GLY A 64 -1.36 16.59 9.04
C GLY A 64 -1.72 16.91 7.59
N ILE A 65 -0.99 16.37 6.61
CA ILE A 65 -1.39 16.44 5.19
C ILE A 65 -2.65 15.59 4.95
N LYS A 66 -3.37 15.86 3.87
CA LYS A 66 -4.50 15.02 3.45
C LYS A 66 -3.97 13.60 3.15
N PRO A 67 -4.66 12.53 3.60
CA PRO A 67 -4.27 11.18 3.23
C PRO A 67 -4.35 10.98 1.71
N SER A 68 -3.45 10.15 1.16
CA SER A 68 -3.39 9.86 -0.27
C SER A 68 -2.78 8.49 -0.53
N VAL A 69 -3.16 7.87 -1.64
CA VAL A 69 -2.62 6.61 -2.15
C VAL A 69 -2.28 6.78 -3.62
N ASP A 70 -1.08 6.37 -4.01
CA ASP A 70 -0.63 6.35 -5.40
C ASP A 70 -0.08 4.97 -5.73
N HIS A 71 -0.31 4.53 -6.97
CA HIS A 71 0.22 3.30 -7.53
C HIS A 71 1.13 3.61 -8.72
N PHE A 72 2.31 2.97 -8.74
CA PHE A 72 3.33 3.10 -9.76
C PHE A 72 3.66 1.73 -10.34
N LYS A 73 3.69 1.65 -11.66
CA LYS A 73 3.99 0.45 -12.45
C LYS A 73 5.37 0.53 -13.09
#